data_AF-A0A816FNG3-F1
#
_entry.id   AF-A0A816FNG3-F1
#
_cell.length_a   1.000
_cell.length_b   1.000
_cell.length_c   1.000
_cell.angle_alpha   90.00
_cell.angle_beta   90.00
_cell.angle_gamma   90.00
#
_symmetry.space_group_name_H-M   'P 1'
#
loop_
_entity.id
_entity.type
_entity.pdbx_description
1 polymer ?
#
loop_
_entity_poly.entity_id
_entity_poly.type
_entity_poly.pdbx_seq_one_letter_code
_entity_poly.pdbx_strand_id
1 'polypeptide(L)'
;MYIFKIVILYLVAIHHSYGQARDGADASSTDVGIGCFSDDSSVMLTNGKQKQISYLQTGDEILAVDHLKIIPTEMVFMLDKQRSKQAKFYTFITDSGHQISLTGLHLIPIISSNNKMNYIAARQVQLDDQLYVRMSGHMKSSAVRNITIEIKKGYFAPLTLTARFISVNEPFNNNRTDGIHWLVQFIY
;
A
#
# COMPACT_ATOMS: atom_id res chain seq x y z
N MET A 1 -22.44 -1.09 14.12
CA MET A 1 -21.64 -1.22 15.37
C MET A 1 -20.27 -1.89 15.15
N TYR A 2 -20.08 -2.75 14.14
CA TYR A 2 -18.77 -3.35 13.79
C TYR A 2 -17.76 -2.34 13.19
N ILE A 3 -18.19 -1.48 12.26
CA ILE A 3 -17.33 -0.49 11.59
C ILE A 3 -16.69 0.49 12.58
N PHE A 4 -17.43 0.95 13.60
CA PHE A 4 -16.89 1.85 14.63
C PHE A 4 -15.80 1.21 15.48
N LYS A 5 -15.93 -0.09 15.82
CA LYS A 5 -14.87 -0.82 16.52
C LYS A 5 -13.63 -0.97 15.64
N ILE A 6 -13.81 -1.24 14.34
CA ILE A 6 -12.72 -1.34 13.35
C ILE A 6 -11.94 -0.01 13.27
N VAL A 7 -12.63 1.13 13.25
CA VAL A 7 -12.00 2.46 13.17
C VAL A 7 -11.24 2.82 14.44
N ILE A 8 -11.72 2.44 15.63
CA ILE A 8 -11.03 2.71 16.90
C ILE A 8 -9.77 1.84 17.04
N LEU A 9 -9.83 0.55 16.68
CA LEU A 9 -8.65 -0.31 16.69
C LEU A 9 -7.57 0.14 15.69
N TYR A 10 -7.98 0.68 14.54
CA TYR A 10 -7.07 1.24 13.54
C TYR A 10 -6.16 2.33 14.10
N LEU A 11 -6.70 3.24 14.93
CA LEU A 11 -5.93 4.34 15.53
C LEU A 11 -4.86 3.85 16.54
N VAL A 12 -5.13 2.74 17.25
CA VAL A 12 -4.21 2.19 18.26
C VAL A 12 -3.01 1.48 17.60
N ALA A 13 -3.23 0.77 16.48
CA ALA A 13 -2.17 0.05 15.77
C ALA A 13 -1.14 0.98 15.12
N ILE A 14 -1.59 2.13 14.58
CA ILE A 14 -0.71 3.19 14.07
C ILE A 14 0.26 3.64 15.16
N HIS A 15 -0.20 3.79 16.41
CA HIS A 15 0.69 4.25 17.46
C HIS A 15 1.81 3.25 17.81
N HIS A 16 1.58 1.94 17.64
CA HIS A 16 2.56 0.89 17.94
C HIS A 16 3.58 0.67 16.81
N SER A 17 3.18 0.80 15.54
CA SER A 17 4.08 0.61 14.38
C SER A 17 5.03 1.78 14.12
N TYR A 18 4.72 2.97 14.63
CA TYR A 18 5.53 4.19 14.45
C TYR A 18 6.74 4.26 15.38
N GLY A 19 6.90 3.31 16.31
CA GLY A 19 7.94 3.30 17.35
C GLY A 19 9.37 3.01 16.89
N GLN A 20 9.65 2.90 15.57
CA GLN A 20 10.99 2.65 15.03
C GLN A 20 11.29 3.68 13.93
N ALA A 21 11.48 4.94 14.33
CA ALA A 21 11.82 5.99 13.39
C ALA A 21 13.28 5.87 12.94
N ARG A 22 13.52 5.75 11.62
CA ARG A 22 14.81 6.08 11.02
C ARG A 22 14.92 7.61 10.98
N ASP A 23 16.08 8.16 11.36
CA ASP A 23 16.33 9.61 11.38
C ASP A 23 16.06 10.25 10.00
N GLY A 24 15.40 11.42 9.97
CA GLY A 24 15.31 12.27 8.77
C GLY A 24 13.93 12.46 8.10
N ALA A 25 12.81 12.09 8.73
CA ALA A 25 11.48 12.29 8.15
C ALA A 25 10.72 13.47 8.78
N ASP A 26 10.85 14.68 8.20
CA ASP A 26 10.07 15.86 8.60
C ASP A 26 8.61 15.77 8.13
N ALA A 27 7.67 16.18 8.99
CA ALA A 27 6.25 16.24 8.67
C ALA A 27 5.90 17.48 7.82
N SER A 28 5.09 17.29 6.78
CA SER A 28 4.65 18.35 5.84
C SER A 28 3.15 18.61 5.93
N SER A 29 2.69 19.83 5.64
CA SER A 29 1.26 20.18 5.64
C SER A 29 0.42 19.44 4.57
N THR A 30 1.10 18.83 3.60
CA THR A 30 0.55 17.97 2.55
C THR A 30 0.54 16.48 2.91
N ASP A 31 1.01 16.12 4.11
CA ASP A 31 1.01 14.74 4.57
C ASP A 31 -0.39 14.36 5.02
N VAL A 32 -0.89 13.27 4.46
CA VAL A 32 -2.16 12.68 4.87
C VAL A 32 -1.94 11.94 6.18
N GLY A 33 -2.79 12.19 7.17
CA GLY A 33 -2.72 11.57 8.51
C GLY A 33 -3.01 10.06 8.54
N ILE A 34 -3.18 9.43 7.38
CA ILE A 34 -3.43 8.00 7.18
C ILE A 34 -2.70 7.51 5.92
N GLY A 35 -2.49 6.19 5.83
CA GLY A 35 -1.97 5.54 4.63
C GLY A 35 -3.00 5.50 3.51
N CYS A 36 -2.65 6.05 2.34
CA CYS A 36 -3.49 6.04 1.14
C CYS A 36 -2.67 5.68 -0.10
N PHE A 37 -3.38 5.24 -1.13
CA PHE A 37 -2.89 5.07 -2.50
C PHE A 37 -3.30 6.25 -3.37
N SER A 38 -2.60 6.45 -4.49
CA SER A 38 -2.95 7.46 -5.47
C SER A 38 -4.11 7.00 -6.37
N ASP A 39 -4.70 7.94 -7.10
CA ASP A 39 -5.83 7.66 -7.99
C ASP A 39 -5.50 6.66 -9.10
N ASP A 40 -4.27 6.70 -9.63
CA ASP A 40 -3.72 5.87 -10.70
C ASP A 40 -3.41 4.41 -10.28
N SER A 41 -3.38 4.13 -8.98
CA SER A 41 -3.17 2.77 -8.46
C SER A 41 -4.26 1.82 -8.94
N SER A 42 -3.88 0.60 -9.31
CA SER A 42 -4.78 -0.44 -9.81
C SER A 42 -4.62 -1.74 -9.06
N VAL A 43 -5.73 -2.34 -8.62
CA VAL A 43 -5.74 -3.66 -7.99
C VAL A 43 -6.07 -4.76 -8.98
N MET A 44 -5.71 -5.99 -8.64
CA MET A 44 -6.12 -7.16 -9.40
C MET A 44 -7.34 -7.83 -8.77
N LEU A 45 -8.36 -8.07 -9.59
CA LEU A 45 -9.56 -8.81 -9.24
C LEU A 45 -9.28 -10.31 -9.24
N THR A 46 -10.10 -11.10 -8.55
CA THR A 46 -10.01 -12.58 -8.53
C THR A 46 -10.16 -13.20 -9.91
N ASN A 47 -10.86 -12.52 -10.83
CA ASN A 47 -11.00 -12.93 -12.23
C ASN A 47 -9.80 -12.56 -13.13
N GLY A 48 -8.71 -12.03 -12.54
CA GLY A 48 -7.47 -11.66 -13.25
C GLY A 48 -7.49 -10.31 -13.95
N LYS A 49 -8.62 -9.59 -13.98
CA LYS A 49 -8.68 -8.22 -14.51
C LYS A 49 -8.08 -7.23 -13.51
N GLN A 50 -7.59 -6.10 -14.02
CA GLN A 50 -7.19 -4.97 -13.19
C GLN A 50 -8.34 -3.96 -13.06
N LYS A 51 -8.45 -3.34 -11.89
CA LYS A 51 -9.41 -2.28 -11.61
C LYS A 51 -8.72 -1.14 -10.86
N GLN A 52 -8.85 0.08 -11.36
CA GLN A 52 -8.30 1.24 -10.69
C GLN A 52 -8.93 1.42 -9.30
N ILE A 53 -8.13 1.81 -8.31
CA ILE A 53 -8.54 1.91 -6.92
C ILE A 53 -9.67 2.94 -6.73
N SER A 54 -9.68 3.98 -7.56
CA SER A 54 -10.69 5.04 -7.58
C SER A 54 -12.08 4.57 -8.05
N TYR A 55 -12.12 3.43 -8.73
CA TYR A 55 -13.32 2.72 -9.20
C TYR A 55 -13.66 1.47 -8.37
N LEU A 56 -12.90 1.15 -7.32
CA LEU A 56 -13.28 0.05 -6.43
C LEU A 56 -14.61 0.33 -5.72
N GLN A 57 -15.39 -0.73 -5.57
CA GLN A 57 -16.73 -0.76 -5.00
C GLN A 57 -16.81 -1.87 -3.96
N THR A 58 -17.68 -1.67 -2.97
CA THR A 58 -18.02 -2.74 -2.00
C THR A 58 -18.50 -3.97 -2.75
N GLY A 59 -18.00 -5.14 -2.38
CA GLY A 59 -18.28 -6.41 -3.04
C GLY A 59 -17.29 -6.78 -4.16
N ASP A 60 -16.38 -5.89 -4.56
CA ASP A 60 -15.32 -6.28 -5.50
C ASP A 60 -14.41 -7.35 -4.88
N GLU A 61 -14.32 -8.50 -5.52
CA GLU A 61 -13.38 -9.56 -5.16
C GLU A 61 -11.99 -9.26 -5.72
N ILE A 62 -11.02 -9.08 -4.83
CA ILE A 62 -9.66 -8.66 -5.16
C ILE A 62 -8.63 -9.63 -4.58
N LEU A 63 -7.41 -9.57 -5.12
CA LEU A 63 -6.27 -10.29 -4.59
C LEU A 63 -5.57 -9.48 -3.49
N ALA A 64 -5.38 -10.13 -2.35
CA ALA A 64 -4.59 -9.64 -1.24
C ALA A 64 -3.44 -10.59 -0.90
N VAL A 65 -2.59 -10.22 0.06
CA VAL A 65 -1.47 -11.01 0.54
C VAL A 65 -1.56 -11.21 2.05
N ASP A 66 -1.43 -12.46 2.48
CA ASP A 66 -1.36 -12.88 3.88
C ASP A 66 -0.12 -13.76 4.08
N HIS A 67 0.82 -13.35 4.93
CA HIS A 67 2.10 -14.06 5.16
C HIS A 67 2.78 -14.52 3.84
N LEU A 68 2.91 -13.61 2.87
CA LEU A 68 3.47 -13.86 1.52
C LEU A 68 2.66 -14.80 0.61
N LYS A 69 1.47 -15.24 1.03
CA LYS A 69 0.53 -16.00 0.21
C LYS A 69 -0.50 -15.06 -0.40
N ILE A 70 -0.74 -15.21 -1.70
CA ILE A 70 -1.82 -14.48 -2.37
C ILE A 70 -3.14 -15.16 -2.04
N ILE A 71 -4.12 -14.38 -1.58
CA ILE A 71 -5.44 -14.85 -1.18
C ILE A 71 -6.53 -13.99 -1.82
N PRO A 72 -7.71 -14.53 -2.13
CA PRO A 72 -8.87 -13.71 -2.46
C PRO A 72 -9.39 -12.99 -1.20
N THR A 73 -9.94 -11.80 -1.39
CA THR A 73 -10.66 -11.04 -0.36
C THR A 73 -11.69 -10.13 -1.02
N GLU A 74 -12.58 -9.56 -0.23
CA GLU A 74 -13.62 -8.64 -0.70
C GLU A 74 -13.32 -7.22 -0.24
N MET A 75 -13.53 -6.24 -1.12
CA MET A 75 -13.58 -4.83 -0.73
C MET A 75 -14.84 -4.58 0.10
N VAL A 76 -14.68 -4.09 1.33
CA VAL A 76 -15.80 -3.83 2.24
C VAL A 76 -16.15 -2.35 2.26
N PHE A 77 -15.15 -1.46 2.35
CA PHE A 77 -15.37 -0.03 2.51
C PHE A 77 -14.19 0.80 2.00
N MET A 78 -14.40 2.10 1.74
CA MET A 78 -13.34 3.05 1.43
C MET A 78 -13.20 4.03 2.59
N LEU A 79 -12.18 3.84 3.44
CA LEU A 79 -11.99 4.61 4.67
C LEU A 79 -11.69 6.08 4.42
N ASP A 80 -10.96 6.35 3.34
CA ASP A 80 -10.79 7.70 2.85
C ASP A 80 -10.85 7.71 1.32
N LYS A 81 -11.52 8.73 0.80
CA LYS A 81 -11.85 8.86 -0.62
C LYS A 81 -11.88 10.33 -0.99
N GLN A 82 -10.75 10.84 -1.49
CA GLN A 82 -10.60 12.27 -1.77
C GLN A 82 -10.22 12.50 -3.22
N ARG A 83 -11.21 12.46 -4.13
CA ARG A 83 -11.00 12.60 -5.59
C ARG A 83 -10.38 13.94 -6.01
N SER A 84 -10.65 15.01 -5.26
CA SER A 84 -10.27 16.37 -5.65
C SER A 84 -9.12 16.96 -4.84
N LYS A 85 -8.75 16.33 -3.71
CA LYS A 85 -7.68 16.82 -2.86
C LYS A 85 -6.33 16.36 -3.39
N GLN A 86 -5.30 17.13 -3.05
CA GLN A 86 -3.92 16.82 -3.36
C GLN A 86 -3.22 16.29 -2.12
N ALA A 87 -2.26 15.39 -2.30
CA ALA A 87 -1.43 14.85 -1.25
C ALA A 87 -0.01 14.64 -1.77
N LYS A 88 0.96 14.62 -0.86
CA LYS A 88 2.33 14.21 -1.16
C LYS A 88 2.40 12.68 -1.24
N PHE A 89 2.94 12.18 -2.34
CA PHE A 89 3.17 10.77 -2.61
C PHE A 89 4.66 10.48 -2.75
N TYR A 90 5.06 9.33 -2.22
CA TYR A 90 6.37 8.74 -2.37
C TYR A 90 6.24 7.59 -3.38
N THR A 91 6.86 7.77 -4.53
CA THR A 91 6.84 6.81 -5.63
C THR A 91 8.13 6.00 -5.60
N PHE A 92 8.02 4.69 -5.41
CA PHE A 92 9.15 3.76 -5.39
C PHE A 92 9.20 2.99 -6.69
N ILE A 93 10.38 2.90 -7.31
CA ILE A 93 10.64 2.00 -8.44
C ILE A 93 11.68 0.98 -8.01
N THR A 94 11.36 -0.30 -8.20
CA THR A 94 12.25 -1.40 -7.81
C THR A 94 13.11 -1.90 -8.96
N ASP A 95 14.16 -2.68 -8.69
CA ASP A 95 15.03 -3.26 -9.72
C ASP A 95 14.33 -4.25 -10.66
N SER A 96 13.25 -4.89 -10.20
CA SER A 96 12.37 -5.69 -11.05
C SER A 96 11.48 -4.83 -11.96
N GLY A 97 11.53 -3.50 -11.84
CA GLY A 97 10.81 -2.53 -12.66
C GLY A 97 9.35 -2.32 -12.21
N HIS A 98 9.01 -2.73 -10.99
CA HIS A 98 7.68 -2.46 -10.45
C HIS A 98 7.65 -1.07 -9.80
N GLN A 99 6.45 -0.47 -9.73
CA GLN A 99 6.25 0.87 -9.20
C GLN A 99 5.03 0.95 -8.29
N ILE A 100 5.11 1.79 -7.25
CA ILE A 100 3.98 2.11 -6.36
C ILE A 100 4.11 3.55 -5.84
N SER A 101 2.98 4.25 -5.70
CA SER A 101 2.91 5.61 -5.13
C SER A 101 2.07 5.61 -3.85
N LEU A 102 2.65 6.02 -2.72
CA LEU A 102 1.98 5.97 -1.41
C LEU A 102 2.10 7.27 -0.63
N THR A 103 1.10 7.61 0.18
CA THR A 103 1.26 8.73 1.13
C THR A 103 2.32 8.42 2.18
N GLY A 104 2.97 9.45 2.74
CA GLY A 104 4.13 9.26 3.62
C GLY A 104 3.90 8.38 4.85
N LEU A 105 2.66 8.32 5.35
CA LEU A 105 2.24 7.53 6.50
C LEU A 105 1.78 6.09 6.16
N HIS A 106 1.76 5.75 4.87
CA HIS A 106 1.40 4.42 4.44
C HIS A 106 2.46 3.41 4.91
N LEU A 107 2.05 2.41 5.69
CA LEU A 107 2.99 1.38 6.15
C LEU A 107 3.28 0.38 5.02
N ILE A 108 4.55 0.07 4.84
CA ILE A 108 5.07 -0.83 3.82
C ILE A 108 5.86 -1.94 4.52
N PRO A 109 5.50 -3.21 4.33
CA PRO A 109 6.36 -4.30 4.74
C PRO A 109 7.61 -4.39 3.88
N ILE A 110 8.72 -4.53 4.58
CA ILE A 110 10.06 -4.69 4.05
C ILE A 110 10.71 -5.95 4.63
N ILE A 111 11.72 -6.47 3.95
CA ILE A 111 12.62 -7.46 4.54
C ILE A 111 13.62 -6.72 5.41
N SER A 112 13.62 -7.02 6.71
CA SER A 112 14.62 -6.50 7.64
C SER A 112 15.89 -7.34 7.66
N SER A 113 16.94 -6.82 8.29
CA SER A 113 18.29 -7.42 8.34
C SER A 113 18.33 -8.84 8.93
N ASN A 114 17.31 -9.27 9.69
CA ASN A 114 17.21 -10.62 10.22
C ASN A 114 16.29 -11.54 9.39
N ASN A 115 16.00 -11.16 8.13
CA ASN A 115 15.08 -11.83 7.21
C ASN A 115 13.63 -11.95 7.72
N LYS A 116 13.22 -11.11 8.67
CA LYS A 116 11.81 -11.00 9.08
C LYS A 116 11.12 -9.85 8.38
N MET A 117 9.83 -10.03 8.14
CA MET A 117 8.94 -8.96 7.66
C MET A 117 8.77 -7.92 8.77
N ASN A 118 9.16 -6.67 8.48
CA ASN A 118 8.90 -5.49 9.32
C ASN A 118 8.09 -4.47 8.53
N TYR A 119 7.43 -3.53 9.19
CA TYR A 119 6.68 -2.45 8.55
C TYR A 119 7.34 -1.11 8.82
N ILE A 120 7.53 -0.30 7.78
CA ILE A 120 8.01 1.08 7.89
C ILE A 120 7.06 2.03 7.17
N ALA A 121 7.01 3.30 7.57
CA ALA A 121 6.23 4.29 6.84
C ALA A 121 6.88 4.56 5.47
N ALA A 122 6.07 4.84 4.44
CA ALA A 122 6.55 5.10 3.08
C ALA A 122 7.64 6.19 3.05
N ARG A 123 7.48 7.25 3.83
CA ARG A 123 8.48 8.33 3.95
C ARG A 123 9.84 7.89 4.52
N GLN A 124 9.92 6.70 5.12
CA GLN A 124 11.13 6.14 5.73
C GLN A 124 11.83 5.10 4.83
N VAL A 125 11.24 4.77 3.68
CA VAL A 125 11.86 3.88 2.70
C VAL A 125 13.10 4.57 2.13
N GLN A 126 14.18 3.81 2.05
CA GLN A 126 15.46 4.23 1.49
C GLN A 126 15.81 3.39 0.26
N LEU A 127 16.81 3.85 -0.50
CA LEU A 127 17.39 3.03 -1.57
C LEU A 127 17.91 1.72 -0.98
N ASP A 128 17.85 0.66 -1.80
CA ASP A 128 18.24 -0.72 -1.45
C ASP A 128 17.36 -1.43 -0.40
N ASP A 129 16.40 -0.75 0.24
CA ASP A 129 15.36 -1.43 1.03
C ASP A 129 14.65 -2.46 0.14
N GLN A 130 14.35 -3.63 0.72
CA GLN A 130 13.76 -4.75 0.00
C GLN A 130 12.25 -4.74 0.16
N LEU A 131 11.54 -4.31 -0.88
CA LEU A 131 10.08 -4.40 -0.95
C LEU A 131 9.69 -5.77 -1.48
N TYR A 132 8.59 -6.33 -0.97
CA TYR A 132 7.99 -7.47 -1.67
C TYR A 132 7.13 -7.05 -2.87
N VAL A 133 7.29 -7.82 -3.93
CA VAL A 133 6.61 -7.71 -5.21
C VAL A 133 6.08 -9.08 -5.62
N ARG A 134 4.91 -9.15 -6.24
CA ARG A 134 4.42 -10.37 -6.88
C ARG A 134 5.09 -10.50 -8.23
N MET A 135 5.77 -11.62 -8.44
CA MET A 135 6.42 -11.99 -9.69
C MET A 135 6.04 -13.42 -10.05
N SER A 136 5.44 -13.61 -11.22
CA SER A 136 4.98 -14.91 -11.72
C SER A 136 4.07 -15.63 -10.71
N GLY A 137 3.18 -14.88 -10.06
CA GLY A 137 2.25 -15.42 -9.06
C GLY A 137 2.85 -15.74 -7.69
N HIS A 138 4.10 -15.38 -7.42
CA HIS A 138 4.77 -15.56 -6.13
C HIS A 138 5.26 -14.25 -5.55
N MET A 139 5.23 -14.10 -4.23
CA MET A 139 5.86 -12.97 -3.55
C MET A 139 7.38 -13.14 -3.53
N LYS A 140 8.10 -12.15 -4.05
CA LYS A 140 9.56 -12.06 -4.06
C LYS A 140 9.99 -10.71 -3.54
N SER A 141 11.24 -10.57 -3.10
CA SER A 141 11.81 -9.25 -2.79
C SER A 141 12.43 -8.59 -4.01
N SER A 142 12.42 -7.27 -4.01
CA SER A 142 13.01 -6.43 -5.04
C SER A 142 13.49 -5.12 -4.40
N ALA A 143 14.71 -4.72 -4.72
CA ALA A 143 15.35 -3.57 -4.09
C ALA A 143 14.78 -2.27 -4.65
N VAL A 144 14.57 -1.26 -3.80
CA VAL A 144 14.23 0.10 -4.25
C VAL A 144 15.44 0.73 -4.95
N ARG A 145 15.24 1.19 -6.19
CA ARG A 145 16.26 1.83 -7.02
C ARG A 145 15.99 3.30 -7.29
N ASN A 146 14.74 3.72 -7.19
CA ASN A 146 14.37 5.11 -7.36
C ASN A 146 13.28 5.48 -6.35
N ILE A 147 13.40 6.68 -5.79
CA ILE A 147 12.38 7.30 -4.94
C ILE A 147 12.14 8.70 -5.50
N THR A 148 10.89 8.96 -5.89
CA THR A 148 10.43 10.30 -6.29
C THR A 148 9.33 10.76 -5.36
N ILE A 149 9.26 12.06 -5.13
CA ILE A 149 8.22 12.68 -4.30
C ILE A 149 7.41 13.61 -5.18
N GLU A 150 6.12 13.36 -5.27
CA GLU A 150 5.21 14.08 -6.16
C GLU A 150 3.96 14.53 -5.41
N ILE A 151 3.40 15.67 -5.79
CA ILE A 151 2.06 16.05 -5.35
C ILE A 151 1.07 15.52 -6.38
N LYS A 152 0.27 14.52 -6.01
CA LYS A 152 -0.78 13.94 -6.87
C LYS A 152 -2.16 14.34 -6.35
N LYS A 153 -3.11 14.46 -7.28
CA LYS A 153 -4.53 14.64 -6.98
C LYS A 153 -5.20 13.28 -6.83
N GLY A 154 -6.08 13.13 -5.84
CA GLY A 154 -6.79 11.88 -5.61
C GLY A 154 -6.04 10.95 -4.66
N TYR A 155 -6.67 10.59 -3.54
CA TYR A 155 -6.15 9.55 -2.66
C TYR A 155 -7.24 8.69 -2.03
N PHE A 156 -6.92 7.40 -1.85
CA PHE A 156 -7.88 6.36 -1.52
C PHE A 156 -7.31 5.35 -0.52
N ALA A 157 -8.11 4.97 0.48
CA ALA A 157 -7.78 3.95 1.46
C ALA A 157 -8.87 2.87 1.47
N PRO A 158 -8.82 1.88 0.57
CA PRO A 158 -9.76 0.76 0.59
C PRO A 158 -9.54 -0.07 1.86
N LEU A 159 -10.60 -0.72 2.33
CA LEU A 159 -10.60 -1.68 3.44
C LEU A 159 -11.15 -3.00 2.90
N THR A 160 -10.40 -4.09 3.13
CA THR A 160 -10.81 -5.44 2.76
C THR A 160 -11.34 -6.23 3.94
N LEU A 161 -12.13 -7.27 3.66
CA LEU A 161 -12.74 -8.12 4.68
C LEU A 161 -11.71 -8.78 5.59
N THR A 162 -10.59 -9.22 5.00
CA THR A 162 -9.52 -9.90 5.74
C THR A 162 -8.52 -8.94 6.37
N ALA A 163 -8.62 -7.63 6.08
CA ALA A 163 -7.66 -6.62 6.54
C ALA A 163 -6.20 -6.96 6.18
N ARG A 164 -5.99 -7.40 4.93
CA ARG A 164 -4.71 -7.86 4.40
C ARG A 164 -4.15 -6.93 3.33
N PHE A 165 -2.90 -7.14 2.94
CA PHE A 165 -2.21 -6.30 1.95
C PHE A 165 -2.85 -6.41 0.58
N ILE A 166 -3.33 -5.29 0.04
CA ILE A 166 -3.88 -5.26 -1.31
C ILE A 166 -2.75 -5.23 -2.35
N SER A 167 -2.90 -5.97 -3.44
CA SER A 167 -2.05 -5.87 -4.63
C SER A 167 -2.39 -4.59 -5.39
N VAL A 168 -1.44 -3.67 -5.58
CA VAL A 168 -1.64 -2.47 -6.40
C VAL A 168 -0.55 -2.33 -7.47
N ASN A 169 -0.87 -1.69 -8.57
CA ASN A 169 0.04 -1.41 -9.67
C ASN A 169 -0.13 0.03 -10.13
N GLU A 170 0.97 0.69 -10.43
CA GLU A 170 0.96 1.95 -11.18
C GLU A 170 1.28 1.70 -12.66
N PRO A 171 0.66 2.45 -13.59
CA PRO A 171 0.93 2.31 -15.00
C PRO A 171 2.29 2.91 -15.36
N PHE A 172 3.35 2.08 -15.38
CA PHE A 172 4.61 2.46 -16.05
C PHE A 172 4.96 1.59 -17.26
N ASN A 173 4.37 0.40 -17.42
CA ASN A 173 4.45 -0.34 -18.68
C ASN A 173 3.34 -1.40 -18.76
N ASN A 174 2.51 -1.28 -19.79
CA ASN A 174 1.37 -2.11 -20.11
C ASN A 174 1.80 -3.51 -20.56
N ASN A 175 1.88 -4.46 -19.61
CA ASN A 175 1.66 -5.92 -19.82
C ASN A 175 2.08 -6.81 -18.62
N ARG A 176 2.51 -6.24 -17.49
CA ARG A 176 2.86 -7.05 -16.30
C ARG A 176 1.64 -7.24 -15.39
N THR A 177 1.29 -8.50 -15.14
CA THR A 177 0.31 -8.95 -14.13
C THR A 177 0.95 -9.11 -12.73
N ASP A 178 2.21 -8.68 -12.64
CA ASP A 178 3.12 -8.76 -11.51
C ASP A 178 3.21 -7.35 -10.90
N GLY A 179 3.13 -7.22 -9.57
CA GLY A 179 2.81 -5.96 -8.91
C GLY A 179 3.41 -5.74 -7.53
N ILE A 180 3.46 -4.49 -7.05
CA ILE A 180 3.93 -4.18 -5.68
C ILE A 180 2.70 -4.11 -4.77
N HIS A 181 2.72 -4.85 -3.67
CA HIS A 181 1.59 -4.83 -2.74
C HIS A 181 1.67 -3.59 -1.86
N TRP A 182 0.67 -3.29 -1.02
CA TRP A 182 0.75 -2.64 0.31
C TRP A 182 -0.48 -1.78 0.55
N LEU A 183 -1.55 -2.40 1.07
CA LEU A 183 -2.41 -1.75 2.06
C LEU A 183 -2.13 -2.42 3.39
N VAL A 184 -1.38 -1.80 4.29
CA VAL A 184 -1.36 -2.28 5.67
C VAL A 184 -2.55 -1.66 6.39
N GLN A 185 -3.55 -2.48 6.66
CA GLN A 185 -4.56 -2.15 7.64
C GLN A 185 -4.62 -3.24 8.67
N PHE A 186 -3.93 -3.03 9.80
CA PHE A 186 -4.06 -3.92 10.94
C PHE A 186 -5.51 -3.94 11.42
N ILE A 187 -6.16 -5.09 11.32
CA ILE A 187 -7.25 -5.47 12.20
C ILE A 187 -6.72 -6.70 12.95
N TYR A 188 -6.36 -6.52 14.22
CA TYR A 188 -6.30 -7.63 15.17
C TYR A 188 -7.64 -7.73 15.87
#